data_AF-A0A7J8VU06-F1
#
_entry.id   AF-A0A7J8VU06-F1
#
_cell.length_a   1.000
_cell.length_b   1.000
_cell.length_c   1.000
_cell.angle_alpha   90.00
_cell.angle_beta   90.00
_cell.angle_gamma   90.00
#
_symmetry.space_group_name_H-M   'P 1'
#
loop_
_entity.id
_entity.type
_entity.pdbx_description
1 polymer ?
#
loop_
_entity_poly.entity_id
_entity_poly.type
_entity_poly.pdbx_seq_one_letter_code
_entity_poly.pdbx_strand_id
1 'polypeptide(L)'
;ATGPIICANCHLVNKPEDIEVLQVVLLDTLFEAVIRIPYDMQLKQILVNGKKGVLNVGVVLIFPEGFELALPDCIAPETKEKIVNLPFQDYHPTKKNILVIGLVLGKKYSEITFPILSLDLASNKHVHFLKYPIYIGENRGRGQ
;
A
#
# COMPACT_ATOMS: atom_id res chain seq x y z
N ALA A 1 -13.77 -4.41 -17.47
CA ALA A 1 -13.03 -3.21 -17.03
C ALA A 1 -11.55 -3.44 -17.30
N THR A 2 -10.78 -2.39 -17.65
CA THR A 2 -9.47 -2.49 -18.32
C THR A 2 -8.25 -2.61 -17.40
N GLY A 3 -8.41 -2.52 -16.07
CA GLY A 3 -7.30 -2.60 -15.11
C GLY A 3 -6.70 -1.30 -14.54
N PRO A 4 -6.92 -0.09 -15.09
CA PRO A 4 -6.42 1.15 -14.48
C PRO A 4 -7.01 1.43 -13.09
N ILE A 5 -6.15 1.89 -12.18
CA ILE A 5 -6.54 2.38 -10.85
C ILE A 5 -7.04 3.82 -10.98
N ILE A 6 -8.13 4.13 -10.26
CA ILE A 6 -8.85 5.40 -10.37
C ILE A 6 -7.99 6.64 -10.08
N CYS A 7 -6.87 6.47 -9.35
CA CYS A 7 -5.87 7.52 -9.13
C CYS A 7 -5.37 8.15 -10.45
N ALA A 8 -5.27 7.36 -11.52
CA ALA A 8 -4.82 7.81 -12.84
C ALA A 8 -5.79 8.82 -13.51
N ASN A 9 -7.03 8.93 -13.04
CA ASN A 9 -7.97 9.94 -13.56
C ASN A 9 -7.61 11.37 -13.13
N CYS A 10 -6.87 11.52 -12.02
CA CYS A 10 -6.46 12.82 -11.47
C CYS A 10 -4.94 13.00 -11.42
N HIS A 11 -4.18 11.89 -11.45
CA HIS A 11 -2.72 11.88 -11.44
C HIS A 11 -2.22 11.40 -12.81
N LEU A 12 -2.14 12.34 -13.74
CA LEU A 12 -1.93 12.10 -15.18
C LEU A 12 -0.47 11.79 -15.54
N VAL A 13 0.48 12.03 -14.63
CA VAL A 13 1.91 11.78 -14.86
C VAL A 13 2.27 10.39 -14.36
N ASN A 14 2.67 9.51 -15.28
CA ASN A 14 3.16 8.19 -14.94
C ASN A 14 4.58 8.24 -14.33
N LYS A 15 4.81 7.49 -13.25
CA LYS A 15 6.09 7.34 -12.56
C LYS A 15 6.32 5.87 -12.23
N PRO A 16 7.58 5.41 -12.14
CA PRO A 16 7.87 4.01 -11.80
C PRO A 16 7.37 3.70 -10.39
N GLU A 17 6.84 2.49 -10.25
CA GLU A 17 6.35 1.84 -9.02
C GLU A 17 7.26 0.64 -8.74
N ASP A 18 7.48 0.31 -7.48
CA ASP A 18 8.33 -0.82 -7.07
C ASP A 18 7.74 -1.51 -5.84
N ILE A 19 7.56 -2.83 -5.95
CA ILE A 19 7.03 -3.67 -4.89
C ILE A 19 7.93 -4.89 -4.67
N GLU A 20 8.15 -5.19 -3.39
CA GLU A 20 8.79 -6.39 -2.92
C GLU A 20 7.80 -7.18 -2.06
N VAL A 21 7.51 -8.41 -2.45
CA VAL A 21 6.59 -9.31 -1.75
C VAL A 21 7.10 -10.74 -1.81
N LEU A 22 6.71 -11.57 -0.85
CA LEU A 22 7.04 -12.98 -0.88
C LEU A 22 6.46 -13.66 -2.14
N GLN A 23 7.28 -14.49 -2.77
CA GLN A 23 6.88 -15.25 -3.95
C GLN A 23 5.75 -16.25 -3.67
N VAL A 24 5.76 -16.83 -2.46
CA VAL A 24 4.77 -17.80 -1.97
C VAL A 24 4.56 -17.54 -0.49
N VAL A 25 3.31 -17.61 -0.05
CA VAL A 25 2.91 -17.51 1.35
C VAL A 25 2.07 -18.73 1.72
N LEU A 26 2.26 -19.24 2.92
CA LEU A 26 1.36 -20.23 3.51
C LEU A 26 0.10 -19.52 4.01
N LEU A 27 -0.94 -20.30 4.32
CA LEU A 27 -2.16 -19.77 4.93
C LEU A 27 -1.90 -19.43 6.40
N ASP A 28 -2.74 -18.53 6.94
CA ASP A 28 -2.64 -18.01 8.32
C ASP A 28 -1.21 -17.57 8.71
N THR A 29 -0.49 -16.97 7.76
CA THR A 29 0.90 -16.52 7.91
C THR A 29 0.98 -15.01 7.77
N LEU A 30 1.69 -14.39 8.71
CA LEU A 30 2.07 -12.99 8.64
C LEU A 30 3.28 -12.81 7.71
N PHE A 31 3.20 -11.87 6.78
CA PHE A 31 4.32 -11.48 5.94
C PHE A 31 4.34 -9.98 5.67
N GLU A 32 5.46 -9.50 5.12
CA GLU A 32 5.64 -8.10 4.76
C GLU A 32 5.54 -7.94 3.24
N ALA A 33 4.74 -6.97 2.80
CA ALA A 33 4.82 -6.41 1.46
C ALA A 33 5.42 -5.01 1.56
N VAL A 34 6.52 -4.77 0.85
CA VAL A 34 7.27 -3.52 0.91
C VAL A 34 7.08 -2.77 -0.39
N ILE A 35 6.58 -1.54 -0.29
CA ILE A 35 6.34 -0.66 -1.43
C ILE A 35 7.37 0.46 -1.41
N ARG A 36 8.07 0.66 -2.53
CA ARG A 36 9.08 1.69 -2.72
C ARG A 36 8.60 2.68 -3.75
N ILE A 37 8.62 3.96 -3.38
CA ILE A 37 8.14 5.07 -4.21
C ILE A 37 9.36 5.92 -4.60
N PRO A 38 10.12 5.55 -5.65
CA PRO A 38 11.42 6.15 -5.95
C PRO A 38 11.30 7.53 -6.58
N TYR A 39 11.74 8.59 -5.88
CA TYR A 39 11.77 9.93 -6.44
C TYR A 39 12.95 10.76 -5.94
N ASP A 40 13.34 11.77 -6.71
CA ASP A 40 14.37 12.71 -6.29
C ASP A 40 13.85 13.60 -5.16
N MET A 41 14.37 13.38 -3.95
CA MET A 41 13.97 14.09 -2.73
C MET A 41 14.40 15.58 -2.71
N GLN A 42 15.24 16.02 -3.65
CA GLN A 42 15.56 17.44 -3.83
C GLN A 42 14.46 18.19 -4.59
N LEU A 43 13.61 17.47 -5.34
CA LEU A 43 12.50 18.07 -6.06
C LEU A 43 11.44 18.58 -5.10
N LYS A 44 10.88 19.74 -5.45
CA LYS A 44 9.77 20.38 -4.75
C LYS A 44 8.58 20.52 -5.68
N GLN A 45 7.38 20.37 -5.13
CA GLN A 45 6.12 20.58 -5.86
C GLN A 45 5.51 21.94 -5.50
N ILE A 46 4.56 22.40 -6.32
CA ILE A 46 3.75 23.59 -6.03
C ILE A 46 2.63 23.17 -5.07
N LEU A 47 2.62 23.75 -3.86
CA LEU A 47 1.59 23.54 -2.86
C LEU A 47 0.31 24.32 -3.21
N VAL A 48 -0.77 24.07 -2.46
CA VAL A 48 -2.07 24.74 -2.63
C VAL A 48 -1.96 26.27 -2.54
N ASN A 49 -1.02 26.78 -1.73
CA ASN A 49 -0.77 28.22 -1.59
C ASN A 49 0.16 28.82 -2.67
N GLY A 50 0.49 28.05 -3.73
CA GLY A 50 1.39 28.47 -4.81
C GLY A 50 2.89 28.43 -4.47
N LYS A 51 3.28 28.16 -3.22
CA LYS A 51 4.69 28.06 -2.82
C LYS A 51 5.27 26.67 -3.15
N LYS A 52 6.59 26.60 -3.32
CA LYS A 52 7.30 25.32 -3.47
C LYS A 52 7.44 24.60 -2.13
N GLY A 53 7.11 23.32 -2.08
CA GLY A 53 7.17 22.48 -0.88
C GLY A 53 7.47 21.02 -1.16
N VAL A 54 7.49 20.23 -0.09
CA VAL A 54 7.78 18.79 -0.14
C VAL A 54 6.66 17.99 -0.82
N LEU A 55 7.02 16.84 -1.36
CA LEU A 55 6.07 15.87 -1.90
C LEU A 55 5.52 14.99 -0.78
N ASN A 56 4.24 14.69 -0.88
CA ASN A 56 3.62 13.64 -0.10
C ASN A 56 3.34 12.45 -1.01
N VAL A 57 3.18 11.28 -0.41
CA VAL A 57 2.93 10.02 -1.11
C VAL A 57 1.65 9.38 -0.60
N GLY A 58 1.09 8.53 -1.45
CA GLY A 58 -0.04 7.67 -1.13
C GLY A 58 0.01 6.39 -1.95
N VAL A 59 -0.60 5.34 -1.43
CA VAL A 59 -0.57 4.00 -2.00
C VAL A 59 -1.94 3.37 -1.82
N VAL A 60 -2.40 2.66 -2.85
CA VAL A 60 -3.48 1.68 -2.76
C VAL A 60 -2.93 0.31 -3.11
N LEU A 61 -3.22 -0.66 -2.26
CA LEU A 61 -2.76 -2.04 -2.40
C LEU A 61 -3.97 -2.97 -2.35
N ILE A 62 -4.13 -3.77 -3.40
CA ILE A 62 -5.28 -4.66 -3.59
C ILE A 62 -4.74 -6.08 -3.56
N PHE A 63 -4.97 -6.76 -2.43
CA PHE A 63 -4.70 -8.17 -2.27
C PHE A 63 -5.88 -9.03 -2.75
N PRO A 64 -5.66 -10.34 -2.92
CA PRO A 64 -6.75 -11.29 -3.11
C PRO A 64 -7.71 -11.26 -1.91
N GLU A 65 -8.96 -11.67 -2.13
CA GLU A 65 -9.93 -11.72 -1.04
C GLU A 65 -9.45 -12.62 0.11
N GLY A 66 -9.76 -12.23 1.34
CA GLY A 66 -9.37 -12.92 2.57
C GLY A 66 -7.97 -12.64 3.10
N PHE A 67 -7.15 -11.89 2.35
CA PHE A 67 -6.00 -11.20 2.93
C PHE A 67 -6.45 -9.93 3.63
N GLU A 68 -5.75 -9.56 4.70
CA GLU A 68 -6.04 -8.34 5.45
C GLU A 68 -4.80 -7.80 6.16
N LEU A 69 -4.89 -6.55 6.63
CA LEU A 69 -3.85 -5.96 7.47
C LEU A 69 -3.78 -6.71 8.80
N ALA A 70 -2.57 -7.08 9.21
CA ALA A 70 -2.37 -7.80 10.46
C ALA A 70 -2.75 -6.97 11.69
N LEU A 71 -3.25 -7.65 12.72
CA LEU A 71 -3.55 -7.02 14.01
C LEU A 71 -2.26 -6.51 14.68
N PRO A 72 -2.29 -5.33 15.35
CA PRO A 72 -1.10 -4.72 15.96
C PRO A 72 -0.34 -5.59 16.95
N ASP A 73 -0.99 -6.59 17.55
CA ASP A 73 -0.41 -7.49 18.55
C ASP A 73 0.33 -8.67 17.92
N CYS A 74 0.05 -8.97 16.66
CA CYS A 74 0.71 -10.05 15.91
C CYS A 74 1.99 -9.58 15.20
N ILE A 75 2.21 -8.27 15.11
CA ILE A 75 3.31 -7.66 14.35
C ILE A 75 4.58 -7.63 15.21
N ALA A 76 5.71 -8.05 14.63
CA ALA A 76 7.00 -8.00 15.29
C ALA A 76 7.36 -6.56 15.72
N PRO A 77 8.04 -6.36 16.87
CA PRO A 77 8.37 -5.02 17.38
C PRO A 77 9.10 -4.14 16.37
N GLU A 78 10.05 -4.72 15.63
CA GLU A 78 10.83 -4.01 14.60
C GLU A 78 9.94 -3.44 13.49
N THR A 79 8.99 -4.22 12.99
CA THR A 79 8.03 -3.81 11.96
C THR A 79 7.04 -2.80 12.52
N LYS A 80 6.60 -3.00 13.76
CA LYS A 80 5.67 -2.10 14.47
C LYS A 80 6.24 -0.69 14.59
N GLU A 81 7.53 -0.54 14.87
CA GLU A 81 8.21 0.74 14.92
C GLU A 81 8.25 1.45 13.56
N LYS A 82 8.50 0.72 12.47
CA LYS A 82 8.51 1.29 11.09
C LYS A 82 7.15 1.88 10.71
N ILE A 83 6.07 1.23 11.13
CA ILE A 83 4.72 1.54 10.68
C ILE A 83 3.89 2.38 11.66
N VAL A 84 4.39 2.65 12.88
CA VAL A 84 3.62 3.22 14.01
C VAL A 84 2.85 4.52 13.70
N ASN A 85 3.31 5.30 12.72
CA ASN A 85 2.71 6.59 12.35
C ASN A 85 2.08 6.59 10.96
N LEU A 86 1.89 5.41 10.34
CA LEU A 86 1.27 5.28 9.04
C LEU A 86 -0.26 5.08 9.20
N PRO A 87 -1.09 5.90 8.55
CA PRO A 87 -2.53 5.79 8.64
C PRO A 87 -3.02 4.73 7.65
N PHE A 88 -2.91 3.45 8.00
CA PHE A 88 -3.55 2.37 7.23
C PHE A 88 -5.06 2.49 7.31
N GLN A 89 -5.73 2.38 6.16
CA GLN A 89 -7.18 2.40 6.07
C GLN A 89 -7.65 1.31 5.12
N ASP A 90 -8.77 0.68 5.46
CA ASP A 90 -9.50 -0.12 4.49
C ASP A 90 -10.21 0.83 3.52
N TYR A 91 -10.16 0.53 2.22
CA TYR A 91 -10.91 1.32 1.22
C TYR A 91 -12.42 1.28 1.49
N HIS A 92 -12.92 0.15 2.01
CA HIS A 92 -14.32 -0.03 2.39
C HIS A 92 -14.41 -0.97 3.60
N PRO A 93 -15.36 -0.77 4.55
CA PRO A 93 -15.47 -1.58 5.76
C PRO A 93 -15.60 -3.10 5.52
N THR A 94 -16.13 -3.51 4.37
CA THR A 94 -16.31 -4.92 3.98
C THR A 94 -15.22 -5.45 3.05
N LYS A 95 -14.28 -4.62 2.59
CA LYS A 95 -13.20 -4.98 1.67
C LYS A 95 -11.84 -4.79 2.34
N LYS A 96 -11.55 -5.66 3.31
CA LYS A 96 -10.31 -5.69 4.12
C LYS A 96 -9.04 -5.96 3.31
N ASN A 97 -9.19 -6.55 2.12
CA ASN A 97 -8.10 -6.82 1.20
C ASN A 97 -7.68 -5.60 0.35
N ILE A 98 -8.40 -4.47 0.46
CA ILE A 98 -8.07 -3.23 -0.25
C ILE A 98 -7.60 -2.21 0.77
N LEU A 99 -6.30 -1.96 0.78
CA LEU A 99 -5.63 -1.11 1.75
C LEU A 99 -5.21 0.21 1.10
N VAL A 100 -5.41 1.30 1.81
CA VAL A 100 -5.04 2.65 1.39
C VAL A 100 -4.15 3.28 2.45
N ILE A 101 -3.08 3.92 2.02
CA ILE A 101 -2.22 4.76 2.84
C ILE A 101 -2.07 6.11 2.15
N GLY A 102 -2.16 7.17 2.93
CA GLY A 102 -1.93 8.53 2.46
C GLY A 102 -2.79 9.51 3.23
N LEU A 103 -2.48 10.80 3.22
CA LEU A 103 -1.37 11.48 2.55
C LEU A 103 -0.17 11.58 3.53
N VAL A 104 0.95 10.90 3.26
CA VAL A 104 2.11 10.86 4.18
C VAL A 104 3.35 11.55 3.60
N LEU A 105 4.26 12.01 4.45
CA LEU A 105 5.45 12.76 4.03
C LEU A 105 6.42 11.87 3.24
N GLY A 106 6.56 12.13 1.93
CA GLY A 106 7.36 11.28 1.03
C GLY A 106 8.84 11.19 1.41
N LYS A 107 9.39 12.24 2.01
CA LYS A 107 10.79 12.25 2.47
C LYS A 107 11.05 11.24 3.60
N LYS A 108 10.03 10.98 4.42
CA LYS A 108 10.10 10.04 5.54
C LYS A 108 9.65 8.63 5.12
N TYR A 109 8.70 8.56 4.21
CA TYR A 109 8.03 7.33 3.80
C TYR A 109 8.20 7.07 2.30
N SER A 110 9.45 7.00 1.84
CA SER A 110 9.77 6.54 0.49
C SER A 110 9.69 5.02 0.36
N GLU A 111 9.75 4.32 1.49
CA GLU A 111 9.51 2.89 1.62
C GLU A 111 8.40 2.70 2.66
N ILE A 112 7.41 1.87 2.33
CA ILE A 112 6.23 1.62 3.16
C ILE A 112 6.04 0.10 3.27
N THR A 113 6.13 -0.41 4.50
CA THR A 113 5.91 -1.81 4.81
C THR A 113 4.45 -2.05 5.21
N PHE A 114 3.80 -2.99 4.54
CA PHE A 114 2.47 -3.49 4.85
C PHE A 114 2.59 -4.86 5.55
N PRO A 115 2.22 -4.97 6.83
CA PRO A 115 2.12 -6.26 7.51
C PRO A 115 0.80 -6.93 7.13
N ILE A 116 0.86 -8.01 6.36
CA ILE A 116 -0.31 -8.66 5.79
C ILE A 116 -0.47 -10.05 6.40
N LEU A 117 -1.68 -10.33 6.86
CA LEU A 117 -2.10 -11.68 7.23
C LEU A 117 -2.69 -12.35 5.99
N SER A 118 -2.15 -13.50 5.62
CA SER A 118 -2.72 -14.33 4.58
C SER A 118 -4.02 -14.99 5.03
N LEU A 119 -4.86 -15.32 4.07
CA LEU A 119 -6.07 -16.16 4.19
C LEU A 119 -6.05 -17.21 5.30
N ASP A 120 -7.11 -17.22 6.10
CA ASP A 120 -7.45 -18.28 7.06
C ASP A 120 -8.49 -19.25 6.46
N LEU A 121 -8.23 -20.56 6.57
CA LEU A 121 -9.14 -21.61 6.10
C LEU A 121 -10.39 -21.76 6.97
N ALA A 122 -10.29 -21.42 8.26
CA ALA A 122 -11.41 -21.58 9.19
C ALA A 122 -12.55 -20.61 8.85
N SER A 123 -12.21 -19.42 8.37
CA SER A 123 -13.16 -18.37 8.01
C SER A 123 -13.69 -18.45 6.57
N ASN A 124 -13.02 -19.15 5.64
CA ASN A 124 -13.40 -19.10 4.23
C ASN A 124 -13.27 -20.44 3.47
N LYS A 125 -14.41 -21.05 3.12
CA LYS A 125 -14.49 -22.36 2.43
C LYS A 125 -14.24 -22.30 0.92
N HIS A 126 -14.10 -21.11 0.34
CA HIS A 126 -13.93 -20.89 -1.10
C HIS A 126 -12.49 -20.53 -1.50
N VAL A 127 -11.52 -20.90 -0.66
CA VAL A 127 -10.11 -20.56 -0.85
C VAL A 127 -9.40 -21.67 -1.60
N HIS A 128 -8.70 -21.31 -2.68
CA HIS A 128 -7.95 -22.25 -3.50
C HIS A 128 -6.45 -21.90 -3.45
N PHE A 129 -5.59 -22.91 -3.41
CA PHE A 129 -4.14 -22.69 -3.49
C PHE A 129 -3.76 -22.40 -4.94
N LEU A 130 -3.82 -21.13 -5.33
CA LEU A 130 -3.54 -20.65 -6.68
C LEU A 130 -2.58 -19.47 -6.65
N LYS A 131 -2.05 -19.14 -7.83
CA LYS A 131 -1.36 -17.88 -8.03
C LYS A 131 -2.39 -16.76 -8.20
N TYR A 132 -2.40 -15.83 -7.26
CA TYR A 132 -3.28 -14.67 -7.31
C TYR A 132 -2.51 -13.40 -7.69
N PRO A 133 -3.14 -12.47 -8.43
CA PRO A 133 -2.55 -11.16 -8.69
C PRO A 133 -2.66 -10.25 -7.46
N ILE A 134 -1.69 -9.35 -7.31
CA ILE A 134 -1.75 -8.19 -6.41
C ILE A 134 -1.72 -6.96 -7.30
N TYR A 135 -2.59 -5.98 -7.04
CA TYR A 135 -2.61 -4.71 -7.78
C TYR A 135 -2.18 -3.57 -6.88
N ILE A 136 -1.37 -2.69 -7.43
CA ILE A 136 -0.76 -1.57 -6.70
C ILE A 136 -1.03 -0.31 -7.50
N GLY A 137 -1.34 0.77 -6.78
CA GLY A 137 -1.30 2.12 -7.34
C GLY A 137 -0.56 3.01 -6.38
N GLU A 138 0.51 3.62 -6.85
CA GLU A 138 1.30 4.55 -6.07
C GLU A 138 1.18 5.95 -6.63
N ASN A 139 1.20 6.93 -5.74
CA ASN A 139 1.23 8.32 -6.14
C ASN A 139 2.23 9.11 -5.30
N ARG A 140 2.86 10.09 -5.95
CA ARG A 140 3.65 11.13 -5.31
C ARG A 140 3.30 12.50 -5.86
N GLY A 141 3.20 13.47 -4.96
CA GLY A 141 2.83 14.83 -5.30
C GLY A 141 1.32 15.00 -5.55
N ARG A 142 0.94 16.23 -5.92
CA ARG A 142 -0.44 16.62 -6.17
C ARG A 142 -0.94 16.16 -7.54
N GLY A 143 -2.24 15.89 -7.62
CA GLY A 143 -2.93 15.71 -8.89
C GLY A 143 -2.99 17.01 -9.71
N GLN A 144 -3.31 16.86 -10.99
CA GLN A 144 -3.52 17.95 -11.94
C GLN A 144 -4.80 18.73 -11.61
#